data_AF-A0A957VG90-F1
#
_entry.id   AF-A0A957VG90-F1
#
_cell.length_a   1.000
_cell.length_b   1.000
_cell.length_c   1.000
_cell.angle_alpha   90.00
_cell.angle_beta   90.00
_cell.angle_gamma   90.00
#
_symmetry.space_group_name_H-M   'P 1'
#
loop_
_entity.id
_entity.type
_entity.pdbx_description
1 polymer ?
#
loop_
_entity_poly.entity_id
_entity_poly.type
_entity_poly.pdbx_seq_one_letter_code
_entity_poly.pdbx_strand_id
1 'polypeptide(L)' 'MNIRDLLADIHALEEELLDFERKFGVRSETFYVAYASGEEPDDESWMLDFGEWASVYRTWLTRQAEYRHEIQKI' A
#
# COMPACT_ATOMS: atom_id res chain seq x y z
N MET A 1 15.18 -11.45 -8.08
CA MET A 1 13.80 -11.24 -8.54
C MET A 1 13.86 -10.72 -9.96
N ASN A 2 13.08 -11.26 -10.89
CA ASN A 2 12.97 -10.68 -12.24
C ASN A 2 11.82 -9.65 -12.30
N ILE A 3 11.74 -8.84 -13.35
CA ILE A 3 10.70 -7.80 -13.51
C ILE A 3 9.27 -8.35 -13.48
N ARG A 4 9.03 -9.58 -13.96
CA ARG A 4 7.70 -10.21 -13.94
C ARG A 4 7.31 -10.62 -12.53
N ASP A 5 8.25 -11.14 -11.74
CA ASP A 5 8.01 -11.48 -10.33
C ASP A 5 7.64 -10.20 -9.56
N LEU A 6 8.37 -9.12 -9.81
CA LEU A 6 8.13 -7.84 -9.16
C LEU A 6 6.77 -7.23 -9.54
N LEU A 7 6.35 -7.38 -10.79
CA LEU A 7 5.02 -6.98 -11.23
C LEU A 7 3.92 -7.82 -10.59
N ALA A 8 4.13 -9.14 -10.44
CA ALA A 8 3.19 -10.02 -9.75
C ALA A 8 3.05 -9.64 -8.27
N ASP A 9 4.16 -9.35 -7.59
CA ASP A 9 4.17 -8.87 -6.21
C ASP A 9 3.39 -7.55 -6.07
N ILE A 10 3.57 -6.60 -7.00
CA ILE A 10 2.83 -5.34 -7.01
C ILE A 10 1.32 -5.59 -7.10
N HIS A 11 0.88 -6.44 -8.02
CA HIS A 11 -0.56 -6.74 -8.17
C HIS A 11 -1.14 -7.44 -6.93
N ALA A 12 -0.40 -8.37 -6.31
CA ALA A 12 -0.86 -9.03 -5.09
C ALA A 12 -1.07 -8.01 -3.96
N LEU A 13 -0.12 -7.08 -3.79
CA LEU A 13 -0.24 -6.01 -2.80
C LEU A 13 -1.38 -5.04 -3.11
N GLU A 14 -1.67 -4.78 -4.39
CA GLU A 14 -2.82 -3.96 -4.81
C GLU A 14 -4.15 -4.62 -4.47
N GLU A 15 -4.26 -5.95 -4.62
CA GLU A 15 -5.46 -6.70 -4.20
C GLU A 15 -5.68 -6.60 -2.68
N GLU A 16 -4.61 -6.75 -1.89
CA GLU A 16 -4.67 -6.57 -0.42
C GLU A 16 -5.08 -5.14 -0.03
N LEU A 17 -4.49 -4.12 -0.68
CA LEU A 17 -4.88 -2.73 -0.46
C LEU A 17 -6.35 -2.48 -0.79
N LEU A 18 -6.85 -3.04 -1.90
CA LEU A 18 -8.25 -2.92 -2.29
C LEU A 18 -9.21 -3.51 -1.25
N ASP A 19 -8.83 -4.58 -0.56
CA ASP A 19 -9.66 -5.16 0.50
C ASP A 19 -9.74 -4.24 1.72
N PHE A 20 -8.65 -3.55 2.09
CA PHE A 20 -8.70 -2.48 3.09
C PHE A 20 -9.56 -1.31 2.63
N GLU A 21 -9.44 -0.88 1.37
CA GLU A 21 -10.26 0.21 0.83
C GLU A 21 -11.76 -0.12 0.84
N ARG A 22 -12.12 -1.37 0.54
CA ARG A 22 -13.51 -1.86 0.63
C ARG A 22 -14.00 -1.92 2.06
N LYS A 23 -13.14 -2.34 2.99
CA LYS A 23 -13.47 -2.46 4.42
C LYS A 23 -13.74 -1.09 5.04
N PHE A 24 -12.92 -0.08 4.72
CA PHE A 24 -13.02 1.24 5.33
C PHE A 24 -13.74 2.29 4.48
N GLY A 25 -14.00 2.00 3.20
CA GLY A 25 -14.67 2.92 2.28
C GLY A 25 -13.84 4.14 1.86
N VAL A 26 -12.52 4.09 2.05
CA VAL A 26 -11.59 5.19 1.77
C VAL A 26 -10.39 4.66 0.97
N ARG A 27 -9.84 5.48 0.08
CA ARG A 27 -8.68 5.14 -0.75
C ARG A 27 -7.39 5.09 0.08
N SER A 28 -6.49 4.14 -0.23
CA SER A 28 -5.21 3.98 0.46
C SER A 28 -4.34 5.24 0.37
N GLU A 29 -4.38 5.98 -0.74
CA GLU A 29 -3.65 7.24 -0.87
C GLU A 29 -4.16 8.31 0.10
N THR A 30 -5.48 8.38 0.30
CA THR A 30 -6.11 9.28 1.28
C THR A 30 -5.73 8.89 2.70
N PHE A 31 -5.71 7.58 3.00
CA PHE A 31 -5.21 7.06 4.28
C PHE A 31 -3.76 7.46 4.53
N TYR A 32 -2.91 7.35 3.51
CA TYR A 32 -1.49 7.65 3.66
C TYR A 32 -1.22 9.11 4.00
N VAL A 33 -2.01 10.03 3.46
CA VAL A 33 -1.89 11.46 3.80
C VAL A 33 -2.23 11.70 5.27
N ALA A 34 -3.34 11.15 5.76
CA ALA A 34 -3.75 11.25 7.17
C ALA A 34 -2.72 10.58 8.10
N TYR A 35 -2.19 9.41 7.71
CA TYR A 35 -1.10 8.75 8.43
C TYR A 35 0.15 9.64 8.52
N ALA A 36 0.56 10.22 7.40
CA ALA A 36 1.78 11.02 7.31
C ALA A 36 1.66 12.36 8.05
N SER A 37 0.45 12.90 8.21
CA SER A 37 0.18 14.11 9.00
C SER A 37 0.09 13.85 10.50
N GLY A 38 0.02 12.59 10.93
CA GLY A 38 -0.20 12.22 12.33
C GLY A 38 -1.65 12.44 12.78
N GLU A 39 -2.58 12.55 11.83
CA GLU A 39 -4.01 12.56 12.14
C GLU A 39 -4.43 11.12 12.46
N GLU A 40 -4.71 10.88 13.74
CA GLU A 40 -5.36 9.65 14.16
C GLU A 40 -6.81 9.69 13.68
N PRO A 41 -7.29 8.63 13.01
CA PRO A 41 -8.67 8.59 12.60
C PRO A 41 -9.61 8.54 13.81
N ASP A 42 -10.73 9.27 13.72
CA ASP A 42 -11.77 9.30 14.76
C ASP A 42 -12.46 7.93 14.99
N ASP A 43 -12.32 7.01 14.04
CA ASP A 43 -12.97 5.69 14.08
C ASP A 43 -11.98 4.62 14.62
N GLU A 44 -12.26 4.15 15.84
CA GLU A 44 -11.45 3.13 16.53
C GLU A 44 -11.39 1.79 15.77
N SER A 45 -12.35 1.51 14.88
CA SER A 45 -12.32 0.29 14.06
C SER A 45 -11.11 0.26 13.10
N TRP A 46 -10.52 1.42 12.83
CA TRP A 46 -9.39 1.54 11.91
C TRP A 46 -8.06 1.28 12.63
N MET A 47 -7.94 1.56 13.94
CA MET A 47 -6.68 1.40 14.70
C MET A 47 -6.13 -0.03 14.68
N LEU A 48 -7.00 -1.05 14.62
CA LEU A 48 -6.58 -2.46 14.69
C LEU A 48 -5.89 -2.94 13.41
N ASP A 49 -6.41 -2.59 12.25
CA ASP A 49 -5.86 -3.04 10.96
C ASP A 49 -4.89 -2.01 10.33
N PHE A 50 -4.78 -0.82 10.93
CA PHE A 50 -3.96 0.26 10.40
C PHE A 50 -2.48 -0.12 10.26
N GLY A 51 -1.95 -0.85 11.23
CA GLY A 51 -0.56 -1.32 11.19
C GLY A 51 -0.30 -2.29 10.04
N GLU A 52 -1.28 -3.15 9.73
CA GLU A 52 -1.21 -4.11 8.64
C GLU A 52 -1.30 -3.39 7.30
N TRP A 53 -2.32 -2.55 7.11
CA TRP A 53 -2.47 -1.71 5.92
C TRP A 53 -1.20 -0.87 5.66
N ALA A 54 -0.64 -0.22 6.68
CA ALA A 54 0.56 0.61 6.53
C ALA A 54 1.79 -0.22 6.13
N SER A 55 1.88 -1.48 6.57
CA SER A 55 2.94 -2.40 6.16
C SER A 55 2.81 -2.80 4.69
N VAL A 56 1.61 -3.18 4.26
CA VAL A 56 1.29 -3.52 2.86
C VAL A 56 1.57 -2.32 1.96
N TYR A 57 1.08 -1.13 2.32
CA TYR A 57 1.24 0.09 1.53
C TYR A 57 2.71 0.50 1.36
N ARG A 58 3.52 0.45 2.42
CA ARG A 58 4.96 0.74 2.34
C ARG A 58 5.70 -0.28 1.47
N THR A 59 5.32 -1.54 1.56
CA THR A 59 5.90 -2.61 0.74
C THR A 59 5.57 -2.39 -0.74
N TRP A 60 4.31 -2.04 -1.05
CA TRP A 60 3.86 -1.70 -2.39
C TRP A 60 4.64 -0.52 -2.99
N LEU A 61 4.83 0.56 -2.22
CA LEU A 61 5.65 1.71 -2.66
C LEU A 61 7.09 1.31 -2.97
N THR A 62 7.69 0.45 -2.16
CA THR A 62 9.05 -0.05 -2.35
C THR A 62 9.15 -0.89 -3.62
N ARG A 63 8.23 -1.84 -3.82
CA ARG A 63 8.19 -2.71 -5.00
C ARG A 63 7.97 -1.93 -6.29
N GLN A 64 7.10 -0.91 -6.25
CA GLN A 64 6.94 0.02 -7.36
C GLN A 64 8.23 0.81 -7.69
N ALA A 65 8.96 1.27 -6.67
CA ALA A 65 10.22 1.97 -6.88
C ALA A 65 11.29 1.05 -7.50
N GLU A 66 11.40 -0.19 -7.00
CA GLU A 66 12.25 -1.23 -7.59
C GLU A 66 11.85 -1.50 -9.05
N TYR A 67 10.56 -1.59 -9.36
CA TYR A 67 10.08 -1.88 -10.70
C TYR A 67 10.45 -0.79 -11.69
N ARG A 68 10.21 0.47 -11.31
CA ARG A 68 10.62 1.63 -12.11
C ARG A 68 12.13 1.65 -12.34
N HIS A 69 12.92 1.32 -11.33
CA HIS A 69 14.37 1.26 -11.44
C HIS A 69 14.85 0.14 -12.38
N GLU A 70 14.27 -1.05 -12.30
CA GLU A 70 14.63 -2.16 -13.20
C GLU A 70 14.21 -1.89 -14.65
N ILE A 71 13.04 -1.27 -14.87
CA ILE A 71 12.59 -0.89 -16.22
C ILE A 71 13.53 0.14 -16.86
N GLN A 72 14.08 1.08 -16.10
CA GLN A 72 15.02 2.09 -16.62
C GLN A 72 16.37 1.52 -17.07
N LYS A 73 16.72 0.29 -16.67
CA LYS A 73 17.97 -0.37 -17.04
C LYS A 73 17.86 -1.20 -18.32
N ILE A 74 16.66 -1.38 -18.85
CA ILE A 74 16.38 -2.05 -20.12
C ILE A 74 16.55 -1.03 -21.25
#